data_AF-A0A5E6S325-F1
#
_entry.id   AF-A0A5E6S325-F1
#
_cell.length_a   1.000
_cell.length_b   1.000
_cell.length_c   1.000
_cell.angle_alpha   90.00
_cell.angle_beta   90.00
_cell.angle_gamma   90.00
#
_symmetry.space_group_name_H-M   'P 1'
#
loop_
_entity.id
_entity.type
_entity.pdbx_description
1 polymer ?
#
loop_
_entity_poly.entity_id
_entity_poly.type
_entity_poly.pdbx_seq_one_letter_code
_entity_poly.pdbx_strand_id
1 'polypeptide(L)'
;MRYLMFASLISLLLILNTGFYNEVSDSEITRIYFIKKHPTFRMQFFNIHANDGNYRRIEKLTNEQRQDIIDYCKYRLGIDSEITTQADIETCAKR
;
A
#
# COMPACT_ATOMS: atom_id res chain seq x y z
N MET A 1 9.00 14.13 31.38
CA MET A 1 9.48 14.56 30.04
C MET A 1 10.21 13.46 29.27
N ARG A 2 11.21 12.77 29.84
CA ARG A 2 11.96 11.72 29.12
C ARG A 2 11.10 10.60 28.50
N TYR A 3 10.11 10.09 29.24
CA TYR A 3 9.21 9.05 28.72
C TYR A 3 8.30 9.52 27.58
N LEU A 4 7.91 10.79 27.56
CA LEU A 4 7.10 11.37 26.48
C LEU A 4 7.90 11.45 25.18
N MET A 5 9.20 11.78 25.27
CA MET A 5 10.09 11.77 24.11
C MET A 5 10.23 10.36 23.53
N PHE A 6 10.41 9.35 24.39
CA PHE A 6 10.46 7.96 23.94
C PHE A 6 9.14 7.48 23.32
N ALA A 7 8.00 7.81 23.93
CA ALA A 7 6.69 7.48 23.39
C ALA A 7 6.46 8.12 22.02
N SER A 8 6.84 9.39 21.85
CA SER A 8 6.76 10.11 20.58
C SER A 8 7.64 9.46 19.50
N LEU A 9 8.89 9.12 19.84
CA LEU A 9 9.80 8.45 18.92
C LEU A 9 9.27 7.08 18.48
N ILE A 10 8.75 6.28 19.41
CA ILE A 10 8.14 4.98 19.09
C ILE A 10 6.91 5.17 18.19
N SER A 11 6.07 6.16 18.48
CA SER A 11 4.88 6.45 17.69
C SER A 11 5.25 6.87 16.26
N LEU A 12 6.27 7.71 16.11
CA LEU A 12 6.80 8.13 14.82
C LEU A 12 7.36 6.93 14.04
N LEU A 13 8.13 6.06 14.69
CA LEU A 13 8.66 4.85 14.06
C LEU A 13 7.55 3.90 13.61
N LEU A 14 6.50 3.72 14.42
CA LEU A 14 5.34 2.91 14.03
C LEU A 14 4.62 3.50 12.82
N ILE A 15 4.35 4.81 12.82
CA ILE A 15 3.68 5.49 11.70
C ILE A 15 4.50 5.36 10.41
N LEU A 16 5.82 5.59 10.48
CA LEU A 16 6.68 5.56 9.31
C LEU A 16 6.83 4.16 8.71
N ASN A 17 6.78 3.10 9.54
CA ASN A 17 7.14 1.75 9.13
C ASN A 17 5.97 0.77 9.06
N THR A 18 4.77 1.14 9.52
CA THR A 18 3.58 0.28 9.43
C THR A 18 2.53 0.90 8.53
N GLY A 19 1.81 0.06 7.79
CA GLY A 19 0.66 0.46 6.99
C GLY A 19 -0.44 -0.59 7.09
N PHE A 20 -1.59 -0.28 6.51
CA PHE A 20 -2.67 -1.24 6.36
C PHE A 20 -3.44 -1.02 5.05
N TYR A 21 -4.16 -2.05 4.62
CA TYR A 21 -5.20 -1.95 3.60
C TYR A 21 -6.46 -2.67 4.10
N ASN A 22 -7.58 -2.39 3.43
CA ASN A 22 -8.82 -3.11 3.66
C ASN A 22 -8.97 -4.22 2.61
N GLU A 23 -9.21 -5.43 3.08
CA GLU A 23 -9.66 -6.54 2.27
C GLU A 23 -11.17 -6.64 2.39
N VAL A 24 -11.85 -6.77 1.25
CA VAL A 24 -13.31 -6.88 1.19
C VAL A 24 -13.63 -8.28 0.69
N SER A 25 -14.25 -9.09 1.53
CA SER A 25 -14.66 -10.47 1.21
C SER A 25 -16.07 -10.68 1.74
N ASP A 26 -16.98 -11.18 0.90
CA ASP A 26 -18.36 -11.54 1.28
C ASP A 26 -19.09 -10.48 2.14
N SER A 27 -18.90 -9.20 1.79
CA SER A 27 -19.47 -8.03 2.49
C SER A 27 -18.85 -7.68 3.85
N GLU A 28 -17.79 -8.37 4.26
CA GLU A 28 -16.97 -8.02 5.42
C GLU A 28 -15.74 -7.22 5.00
N ILE A 29 -15.38 -6.24 5.84
CA ILE A 29 -14.18 -5.43 5.66
C ILE A 29 -13.17 -5.84 6.72
N THR A 30 -12.08 -6.49 6.30
CA THR A 30 -10.98 -6.90 7.16
C THR A 30 -9.79 -5.96 6.97
N ARG A 31 -9.24 -5.44 8.07
CA ARG A 31 -8.04 -4.60 8.02
C ARG A 31 -6.78 -5.46 8.12
N ILE A 32 -5.95 -5.42 7.08
CA ILE A 32 -4.69 -6.14 7.01
C ILE A 32 -3.53 -5.17 7.23
N TYR A 33 -2.77 -5.39 8.30
CA TYR A 33 -1.60 -4.60 8.65
C TYR A 33 -0.32 -5.20 8.05
N PHE A 34 0.65 -4.36 7.72
CA PHE A 34 1.94 -4.78 7.18
C PHE A 34 3.08 -3.83 7.57
N ILE A 35 4.31 -4.34 7.50
CA ILE A 35 5.54 -3.54 7.62
C ILE A 35 5.89 -3.01 6.23
N LYS A 36 6.02 -1.69 6.12
CA LYS A 36 6.38 -1.00 4.89
C LYS A 36 7.82 -1.33 4.48
N LYS A 37 8.07 -1.42 3.18
CA LYS A 37 9.41 -1.60 2.60
C LYS A 37 10.20 -0.30 2.50
N HIS A 38 9.50 0.84 2.45
CA HIS A 38 10.08 2.17 2.50
C HIS A 38 9.31 3.06 3.49
N PRO A 39 9.97 3.97 4.23
CA PRO A 39 9.29 4.82 5.20
C PRO A 39 8.37 5.84 4.53
N THR A 40 7.18 6.03 5.08
CA THR A 40 6.23 7.08 4.65
C THR A 40 5.20 7.35 5.75
N PHE A 41 4.66 8.57 5.79
CA PHE A 41 3.57 8.93 6.71
C PHE A 41 2.20 8.36 6.28
N ARG A 42 2.07 7.88 5.03
CA ARG A 42 0.83 7.27 4.54
C ARG A 42 0.54 5.98 5.32
N MET A 43 -0.60 5.88 5.98
CA MET A 43 -0.99 4.69 6.78
C MET A 43 -1.86 3.71 6.01
N GLN A 44 -2.79 4.21 5.20
CA GLN A 44 -3.72 3.39 4.44
C GLN A 44 -3.27 3.26 2.98
N PHE A 45 -3.38 2.06 2.45
CA PHE A 45 -3.03 1.71 1.08
C PHE A 45 -4.18 1.00 0.39
N PHE A 46 -4.25 1.14 -0.94
CA PHE A 46 -5.18 0.41 -1.78
C PHE A 46 -4.72 -1.03 -1.96
N ASN A 47 -5.61 -2.01 -1.83
CA ASN A 47 -5.27 -3.41 -2.11
C ASN A 47 -5.47 -3.74 -3.59
N ILE A 48 -4.37 -3.97 -4.32
CA ILE A 48 -4.43 -4.33 -5.75
C ILE A 48 -5.04 -5.71 -6.00
N HIS A 49 -5.07 -6.58 -4.98
CA HIS A 49 -5.61 -7.93 -5.06
C HIS A 49 -7.11 -8.00 -4.73
N ALA A 50 -7.73 -6.89 -4.34
CA ALA A 50 -9.17 -6.85 -4.08
C ALA A 50 -9.98 -7.14 -5.36
N ASN A 51 -11.07 -7.91 -5.24
CA ASN A 51 -11.93 -8.35 -6.36
C ASN A 51 -11.18 -9.20 -7.41
N ASP A 52 -10.60 -10.32 -6.95
CA ASP A 52 -9.97 -11.36 -7.79
C ASP A 52 -8.86 -10.88 -8.74
N GLY A 53 -8.17 -9.80 -8.39
CA GLY A 53 -7.10 -9.28 -9.23
C GLY A 53 -7.57 -8.91 -10.64
N ASN A 54 -8.82 -8.46 -10.80
CA ASN A 54 -9.28 -7.87 -12.06
C ASN A 54 -8.61 -6.50 -12.23
N TYR A 55 -7.35 -6.53 -12.66
CA TYR A 55 -6.51 -5.35 -12.81
C TYR A 55 -7.19 -4.44 -13.82
N ARG A 56 -7.67 -3.30 -13.32
CA ARG A 56 -8.19 -2.24 -14.16
C ARG A 56 -7.12 -1.93 -15.20
N ARG A 57 -7.49 -2.02 -16.48
CA ARG A 57 -6.59 -1.66 -17.59
C ARG A 57 -5.98 -0.31 -17.29
N ILE A 58 -4.67 -0.19 -17.44
CA ILE A 58 -3.89 1.02 -17.12
C ILE A 58 -4.45 2.29 -17.78
N GLU A 59 -5.04 2.14 -18.97
CA GLU A 59 -5.73 3.20 -19.75
C GLU A 59 -7.03 3.70 -19.11
N LYS A 60 -7.66 2.87 -18.25
CA LYS A 60 -8.92 3.17 -17.56
C LYS A 60 -8.69 3.68 -16.14
N LEU A 61 -7.43 3.74 -15.69
CA LEU A 61 -7.09 4.25 -14.37
C LEU A 61 -7.05 5.77 -14.39
N THR A 62 -7.64 6.38 -13.36
CA THR A 62 -7.35 7.79 -13.06
C THR A 62 -5.90 7.91 -12.56
N ASN A 63 -5.35 9.12 -12.60
CA ASN A 63 -4.01 9.37 -12.05
C ASN A 63 -3.90 8.97 -10.57
N GLU A 64 -4.97 9.18 -9.80
CA GLU A 64 -5.04 8.77 -8.39
C GLU A 64 -4.98 7.25 -8.24
N GLN A 65 -5.77 6.51 -9.00
CA GLN A 65 -5.76 5.04 -8.94
C GLN A 65 -4.43 4.46 -9.39
N ARG A 66 -3.78 5.07 -10.38
CA ARG A 66 -2.43 4.71 -10.79
C ARG A 66 -1.44 4.94 -9.64
N GLN A 67 -1.51 6.09 -8.98
CA GLN A 67 -0.65 6.40 -7.84
C GLN A 67 -0.87 5.43 -6.67
N ASP A 68 -2.11 5.02 -6.42
CA ASP A 68 -2.43 4.05 -5.38
C ASP A 68 -1.82 2.67 -5.67
N ILE A 69 -1.80 2.24 -6.93
CA ILE A 69 -1.09 1.03 -7.34
C ILE A 69 0.42 1.20 -7.12
N ILE A 70 1.01 2.29 -7.61
CA ILE A 70 2.45 2.59 -7.44
C ILE A 70 2.83 2.53 -5.96
N ASP A 71 2.03 3.18 -5.10
CA ASP A 71 2.29 3.23 -3.67
C ASP A 71 2.14 1.85 -3.02
N TYR A 72 1.15 1.05 -3.40
CA TYR A 72 1.06 -0.32 -2.92
C TYR A 72 2.30 -1.13 -3.33
N CYS A 73 2.69 -1.10 -4.60
CA CYS A 73 3.87 -1.81 -5.12
C CYS A 73 5.15 -1.42 -4.35
N LYS A 74 5.37 -0.11 -4.17
CA LYS A 74 6.54 0.42 -3.48
C LYS A 74 6.51 0.08 -1.99
N TYR A 75 5.46 0.48 -1.28
CA TYR A 75 5.46 0.44 0.18
C TYR A 75 5.09 -0.93 0.73
N ARG A 76 4.21 -1.71 0.09
CA ARG A 76 3.83 -3.06 0.55
C ARG A 76 4.78 -4.15 0.04
N LEU A 77 5.18 -4.06 -1.23
CA LEU A 77 5.89 -5.14 -1.93
C LEU A 77 7.38 -4.85 -2.17
N GLY A 78 7.82 -3.58 -2.03
CA GLY A 78 9.22 -3.17 -2.21
C GLY A 78 9.63 -3.10 -3.68
N ILE A 79 8.67 -2.93 -4.58
CA ILE A 79 8.90 -2.80 -6.01
C ILE A 79 8.94 -1.30 -6.31
N ASP A 80 10.16 -0.75 -6.42
CA ASP A 80 10.40 0.66 -6.71
C ASP A 80 10.66 0.83 -8.21
N SER A 81 9.61 0.62 -9.01
CA SER A 81 9.64 0.82 -10.46
C SER A 81 8.49 1.73 -10.89
N GLU A 82 8.70 2.47 -11.98
CA GLU A 82 7.61 3.22 -12.60
C GLU A 82 6.53 2.25 -13.11
N ILE A 83 5.25 2.59 -12.90
CA ILE A 83 4.11 1.82 -13.43
C ILE A 83 3.59 2.55 -14.67
N THR A 84 4.17 2.21 -15.82
CA THR A 84 3.89 2.88 -17.10
C THR A 84 3.07 2.01 -18.04
N THR A 85 3.22 0.68 -17.91
CA THR A 85 2.56 -0.33 -18.75
C THR A 85 1.65 -1.25 -17.94
N GLN A 86 0.74 -1.94 -18.64
CA GLN A 86 -0.10 -2.97 -18.00
C GLN A 86 0.74 -4.11 -17.41
N ALA A 87 1.85 -4.46 -18.07
CA ALA A 87 2.77 -5.49 -17.61
C ALA A 87 3.43 -5.12 -16.26
N ASP A 88 3.64 -3.83 -15.99
CA ASP A 88 4.18 -3.36 -14.71
C ASP A 88 3.17 -3.61 -13.57
N ILE A 89 1.89 -3.32 -13.82
CA ILE A 89 0.80 -3.61 -12.87
C ILE A 89 0.71 -5.11 -12.60
N GLU A 90 0.72 -5.93 -13.65
CA GLU A 90 0.64 -7.39 -13.53
C GLU A 90 1.83 -7.98 -12.79
N THR A 91 3.03 -7.45 -13.03
CA THR A 91 4.25 -7.89 -12.33
C THR A 91 4.15 -7.58 -10.84
N CYS A 92 3.68 -6.38 -10.50
CA CYS A 92 3.45 -6.00 -9.11
C CYS A 92 2.40 -6.91 -8.45
N ALA A 93 1.30 -7.20 -9.14
CA ALA A 93 0.22 -7.99 -8.57
C ALA A 93 0.49 -9.50 -8.45
N LYS A 94 1.52 -10.02 -9.12
CA LYS A 94 1.93 -11.43 -8.97
C LYS A 94 2.67 -11.73 -7.66
N ARG A 95 3.07 -10.71 -6.90
CA ARG A 95 3.70 -10.86 -5.58
C ARG A 95 2.68 -10.85 -4.46
#